data_AF-A0A959G925-F1
#
_entry.id   AF-A0A959G925-F1
#
_cell.length_a   1.000
_cell.length_b   1.000
_cell.length_c   1.000
_cell.angle_alpha   90.00
_cell.angle_beta   90.00
_cell.angle_gamma   90.00
#
_symmetry.space_group_name_H-M   'P 1'
#
loop_
_entity.id
_entity.type
_entity.pdbx_description
1 polymer ?
#
loop_
_entity_poly.entity_id
_entity_poly.type
_entity_poly.pdbx_seq_one_letter_code
_entity_poly.pdbx_strand_id
1 'polypeptide(L)'
;EETINPQRNVLIGFGSAILTLVVLCLLTFMASVGVGGWETIVFPSPGADPSDSPLPLAMAHTVGQNHFMYNAVAFIGLFGLVASFHGIILAAGRATFEFGRVGYAPAMLGRVHPRFKTPANALLANMGVGIIALLTGKTGDIITIACFGALSLYIISMVALLKLRKKEPELERPFKVPLYPWFPII
;
A
#
# COMPACT_ATOMS: atom_id res chain seq x y z
N GLU A 1 17.20 -6.46 9.62
CA GLU A 1 18.59 -6.53 9.12
C GLU A 1 19.14 -5.18 8.68
N GLU A 2 18.35 -4.29 8.07
CA GLU A 2 18.87 -2.99 7.57
C GLU A 2 18.60 -1.76 8.46
N THR A 3 17.84 -1.88 9.55
CA THR A 3 17.53 -0.75 10.44
C THR A 3 18.41 -0.74 11.69
N ILE A 4 19.02 0.42 11.98
CA ILE A 4 19.69 0.69 13.27
C ILE A 4 18.62 0.65 14.36
N ASN A 5 18.78 -0.12 15.44
CA ASN A 5 17.79 -0.27 16.53
C ASN A 5 16.35 -0.56 16.05
N PRO A 6 16.09 -1.75 15.49
CA PRO A 6 14.81 -2.09 14.87
C PRO A 6 13.62 -1.95 15.82
N GLN A 7 13.77 -2.27 17.11
CA GLN A 7 12.69 -2.21 18.11
C GLN A 7 12.06 -0.81 18.21
N ARG A 8 12.88 0.24 18.17
CA ARG A 8 12.44 1.63 18.31
C ARG A 8 12.09 2.24 16.96
N ASN A 9 12.92 2.00 15.96
CA ASN A 9 12.77 2.64 14.65
C ASN A 9 11.59 2.09 13.85
N VAL A 10 11.25 0.81 14.03
CA VAL A 10 10.02 0.24 13.45
C VAL A 10 8.79 0.89 14.08
N LEU A 11 8.75 1.01 15.42
CA LEU A 11 7.59 1.61 16.10
C LEU A 11 7.40 3.08 15.74
N ILE A 12 8.47 3.88 15.79
CA ILE A 12 8.40 5.30 15.45
C ILE A 12 8.10 5.46 13.96
N GLY A 13 8.78 4.70 13.09
CA GLY A 13 8.60 4.80 11.64
C GLY A 13 7.17 4.46 11.20
N PHE A 14 6.64 3.31 11.62
CA PHE A 14 5.25 2.95 11.31
C PHE A 14 4.25 3.89 11.98
N GLY A 15 4.47 4.25 13.26
CA GLY A 15 3.59 5.17 13.98
C GLY A 15 3.53 6.55 13.34
N SER A 16 4.67 7.14 13.00
CA SER A 16 4.73 8.44 12.32
C SER A 16 4.16 8.37 10.91
N ALA A 17 4.39 7.28 10.18
CA ALA A 17 3.86 7.11 8.83
C ALA A 17 2.33 6.99 8.82
N ILE A 18 1.74 6.25 9.77
CA ILE A 18 0.29 6.15 9.91
C ILE A 18 -0.28 7.52 10.31
N LEU A 19 0.34 8.21 11.27
CA LEU A 19 -0.13 9.53 11.71
C LEU A 19 -0.11 10.54 10.55
N THR A 20 1.00 10.65 9.81
CA THR A 20 1.10 11.57 8.68
C THR A 20 0.12 11.20 7.57
N LEU A 21 -0.07 9.92 7.28
CA LEU A 21 -1.06 9.44 6.32
C LEU A 21 -2.49 9.86 6.71
N VAL A 22 -2.88 9.64 7.96
CA VAL A 22 -4.22 10.00 8.46
C VAL A 22 -4.44 11.51 8.39
N VAL A 23 -3.47 12.30 8.86
CA VAL A 23 -3.56 13.76 8.83
C VAL A 23 -3.67 14.26 7.39
N LEU A 24 -2.81 13.80 6.48
CA LEU A 24 -2.86 14.21 5.08
C LEU A 24 -4.17 13.78 4.41
N CYS A 25 -4.69 12.58 4.70
CA CYS A 25 -5.96 12.11 4.17
C CYS A 25 -7.14 12.98 4.63
N LEU A 26 -7.18 13.36 5.91
CA LEU A 26 -8.21 14.28 6.42
C LEU A 26 -8.10 15.66 5.78
N LEU A 27 -6.87 16.18 5.63
CA LEU A 27 -6.65 17.47 4.98
C LEU A 27 -7.06 17.45 3.50
N THR A 28 -6.69 16.41 2.75
CA THR A 28 -7.07 16.30 1.32
C THR A 28 -8.57 16.12 1.16
N PHE A 29 -9.22 15.35 2.03
CA PHE A 29 -10.67 15.18 2.02
C PHE A 29 -11.38 16.52 2.28
N MET A 30 -11.02 17.21 3.36
CA MET A 30 -11.63 18.50 3.73
C MET A 30 -11.37 19.58 2.68
N ALA A 31 -10.15 19.65 2.14
CA ALA A 31 -9.80 20.60 1.08
C ALA A 31 -10.54 20.32 -0.22
N SER A 32 -10.75 19.05 -0.59
CA SER A 32 -11.47 18.69 -1.82
C SER A 32 -12.97 18.97 -1.67
N VAL A 33 -13.60 18.44 -0.62
CA VAL A 33 -15.06 18.58 -0.39
C VAL A 33 -15.45 20.04 -0.13
N GLY A 34 -14.59 20.82 0.52
CA GLY A 34 -14.84 22.22 0.88
C GLY A 34 -15.00 23.19 -0.30
N VAL A 35 -14.61 22.79 -1.52
CA VAL A 35 -14.67 23.66 -2.71
C VAL A 35 -16.10 23.80 -3.25
N GLY A 36 -16.86 22.71 -3.31
CA GLY A 36 -18.14 22.69 -4.02
C GLY A 36 -19.10 21.58 -3.58
N GLY A 37 -18.81 20.90 -2.47
CA GLY A 37 -19.53 19.70 -2.04
C GLY A 37 -18.94 18.41 -2.63
N TRP A 38 -19.40 17.27 -2.12
CA TRP A 38 -18.86 15.96 -2.51
C TRP A 38 -19.26 15.57 -3.94
N GLU A 39 -20.41 16.03 -4.44
CA GLU A 39 -20.90 15.68 -5.77
C GLU A 39 -20.02 16.25 -6.88
N THR A 40 -19.58 17.50 -6.77
CA THR A 40 -18.75 18.16 -7.80
C THR A 40 -17.33 17.61 -7.89
N ILE A 41 -16.84 16.97 -6.82
CA ILE A 41 -15.50 16.37 -6.78
C ILE A 41 -15.49 14.89 -7.16
N VAL A 42 -16.63 14.22 -7.04
CA VAL A 42 -16.79 12.84 -7.49
C VAL A 42 -17.23 12.81 -8.96
N PHE A 43 -18.10 13.73 -9.36
CA PHE A 43 -18.68 13.78 -10.69
C PHE A 43 -18.24 15.06 -11.41
N PRO A 44 -17.34 14.95 -12.42
CA PRO A 44 -16.92 16.10 -13.23
C PRO A 44 -18.08 16.79 -13.96
N SER A 45 -19.17 16.05 -14.22
CA SER A 45 -20.41 16.55 -14.80
C SER A 45 -21.59 15.70 -14.32
N PRO A 46 -22.82 16.24 -14.25
CA PRO A 46 -24.00 15.48 -13.82
C PRO A 46 -24.19 14.23 -14.69
N GLY A 47 -24.09 13.03 -14.09
CA GLY A 47 -24.21 11.75 -14.78
C GLY A 47 -22.92 11.20 -15.42
N ALA A 48 -21.76 11.83 -15.20
CA ALA A 48 -20.46 11.28 -15.60
C ALA A 48 -20.00 10.15 -14.66
N ASP A 49 -19.05 9.34 -15.10
CA ASP A 49 -18.41 8.34 -14.25
C ASP A 49 -17.62 9.01 -13.10
N PRO A 50 -17.50 8.35 -11.93
CA PRO A 50 -16.71 8.85 -10.82
C PRO A 50 -15.27 9.15 -11.22
N SER A 51 -14.74 10.31 -10.84
CA SER A 51 -13.34 10.66 -11.07
C SER A 51 -12.41 9.98 -10.07
N ASP A 52 -11.34 9.37 -10.57
CA ASP A 52 -10.25 8.82 -9.76
C ASP A 52 -9.29 9.88 -9.20
N SER A 53 -9.52 11.17 -9.49
CA SER A 53 -8.61 12.28 -9.15
C SER A 53 -9.32 13.49 -8.51
N PRO A 54 -9.93 13.31 -7.32
CA PRO A 54 -10.79 14.33 -6.70
C PRO A 54 -10.05 15.62 -6.32
N LEU A 55 -8.78 15.54 -5.91
CA LEU A 55 -8.02 16.72 -5.48
C LEU A 55 -7.61 17.63 -6.66
N PRO A 56 -7.02 17.11 -7.76
CA PRO A 56 -6.85 17.90 -8.99
C PRO A 56 -8.17 18.47 -9.53
N LEU A 57 -9.26 17.71 -9.46
CA LEU A 57 -10.58 18.18 -9.92
C LEU A 57 -11.09 19.35 -9.07
N ALA A 58 -10.98 19.27 -7.74
CA ALA A 58 -11.32 20.38 -6.84
C ALA A 58 -10.47 21.63 -7.12
N MET A 59 -9.18 21.45 -7.46
CA MET A 59 -8.31 22.55 -7.88
C MET A 59 -8.78 23.15 -9.22
N ALA A 60 -9.18 22.34 -10.18
CA ALA A 60 -9.72 22.84 -11.46
C ALA A 60 -10.96 23.71 -11.27
N HIS A 61 -11.83 23.39 -10.31
CA HIS A 61 -13.01 24.19 -9.99
C HIS A 61 -12.70 25.55 -9.34
N THR A 62 -11.59 25.66 -8.60
CA THR A 62 -11.23 26.93 -7.91
C THR A 62 -10.39 27.86 -8.76
N VAL A 63 -9.35 27.34 -9.43
CA VAL A 63 -8.36 28.16 -10.16
C VAL A 63 -8.44 28.00 -11.69
N GLY A 64 -9.23 27.06 -12.19
CA GLY A 64 -9.29 26.70 -13.61
C GLY A 64 -8.18 25.75 -14.06
N GLN A 65 -8.46 24.95 -15.10
CA GLN A 65 -7.57 23.90 -15.60
C GLN A 65 -6.24 24.41 -16.18
N ASN A 66 -6.18 25.66 -16.63
CA ASN A 66 -4.97 26.25 -17.21
C ASN A 66 -4.02 26.85 -16.16
N HIS A 67 -4.39 26.84 -14.88
CA HIS A 67 -3.58 27.45 -13.83
C HIS A 67 -2.42 26.55 -13.41
N PHE A 68 -1.27 27.16 -13.10
CA PHE A 68 -0.06 26.44 -12.67
C PHE A 68 -0.32 25.51 -11.47
N MET A 69 -1.17 25.92 -10.52
CA MET A 69 -1.48 25.13 -9.33
C MET A 69 -2.17 23.80 -9.64
N TYR A 70 -3.06 23.77 -10.64
CA TYR A 70 -3.69 22.53 -11.10
C TYR A 70 -2.64 21.55 -11.62
N ASN A 71 -1.79 22.02 -12.53
CA ASN A 71 -0.71 21.21 -13.10
C ASN A 71 0.27 20.74 -12.02
N ALA A 72 0.67 21.61 -11.09
CA ALA A 72 1.59 21.26 -10.01
C ALA A 72 1.03 20.13 -9.12
N VAL A 73 -0.24 20.21 -8.71
CA VAL A 73 -0.89 19.16 -7.89
C VAL A 73 -0.99 17.85 -8.67
N ALA A 74 -1.37 17.91 -9.95
CA ALA A 74 -1.45 16.72 -10.81
C ALA A 74 -0.08 16.05 -10.98
N PHE A 75 0.99 16.83 -11.23
CA PHE A 75 2.34 16.30 -11.36
C PHE A 75 2.85 15.69 -10.07
N ILE A 76 2.69 16.37 -8.93
CA ILE A 76 3.12 15.84 -7.62
C ILE A 76 2.40 14.52 -7.32
N GLY A 77 1.08 14.46 -7.57
CA GLY A 77 0.29 13.23 -7.42
C GLY A 77 0.81 12.09 -8.29
N LEU A 78 1.09 12.37 -9.57
CA LEU A 78 1.64 11.40 -10.51
C LEU A 78 3.00 10.85 -10.05
N PHE A 79 3.93 11.72 -9.65
CA PHE A 79 5.23 11.29 -9.13
C PHE A 79 5.09 10.45 -7.85
N GLY A 80 4.14 10.80 -6.98
CA GLY A 80 3.81 10.00 -5.80
C GLY A 80 3.33 8.59 -6.15
N LEU A 81 2.44 8.46 -7.14
CA LEU A 81 1.96 7.17 -7.63
C LEU A 81 3.10 6.31 -8.21
N VAL A 82 3.96 6.92 -9.04
CA VAL A 82 5.13 6.22 -9.62
C VAL A 82 6.08 5.75 -8.52
N ALA A 83 6.38 6.58 -7.53
CA ALA A 83 7.24 6.21 -6.41
C ALA A 83 6.65 5.06 -5.58
N SER A 84 5.34 5.13 -5.28
CA SER A 84 4.62 4.07 -4.56
C SER A 84 4.65 2.74 -5.32
N PHE A 85 4.40 2.77 -6.63
CA PHE A 85 4.42 1.58 -7.47
C PHE A 85 5.78 0.88 -7.49
N HIS A 86 6.87 1.65 -7.59
CA HIS A 86 8.23 1.10 -7.51
C HIS A 86 8.49 0.43 -6.15
N GLY A 87 8.04 1.04 -5.05
CA GLY A 87 8.16 0.46 -3.72
C GLY A 87 7.45 -0.89 -3.61
N ILE A 88 6.21 -0.98 -4.09
CA ILE A 88 5.41 -2.21 -4.04
C ILE A 88 6.01 -3.31 -4.90
N ILE A 89 6.51 -3.01 -6.11
CA ILE A 89 7.16 -4.01 -6.98
C ILE A 89 8.36 -4.67 -6.28
N LEU A 90 9.20 -3.86 -5.63
CA LEU A 90 10.38 -4.36 -4.93
C LEU A 90 10.00 -5.21 -3.71
N ALA A 91 9.01 -4.75 -2.93
CA ALA A 91 8.52 -5.50 -1.77
C ALA A 91 7.89 -6.84 -2.18
N ALA A 92 7.00 -6.83 -3.19
CA ALA A 92 6.34 -8.03 -3.70
C ALA A 92 7.36 -9.02 -4.30
N GLY A 93 8.37 -8.52 -5.03
CA GLY A 93 9.43 -9.36 -5.58
C GLY A 93 10.20 -10.12 -4.49
N ARG A 94 10.52 -9.46 -3.37
CA ARG A 94 11.16 -10.10 -2.21
C ARG A 94 10.25 -11.13 -1.55
N ALA A 95 8.97 -10.83 -1.36
CA ALA A 95 8.01 -11.77 -0.77
C ALA A 95 7.87 -13.06 -1.61
N THR A 96 7.70 -12.93 -2.92
CA THR A 96 7.59 -14.06 -3.85
C THR A 96 8.90 -14.88 -3.92
N PHE A 97 10.05 -14.20 -3.88
CA PHE A 97 11.36 -14.85 -3.82
C PHE A 97 11.51 -15.72 -2.57
N GLU A 98 11.15 -15.18 -1.40
CA GLU A 98 11.21 -15.93 -0.15
C GLU A 98 10.31 -17.16 -0.19
N PHE A 99 9.09 -17.03 -0.72
CA PHE A 99 8.16 -18.15 -0.92
C PHE A 99 8.75 -19.27 -1.79
N GLY A 100 9.48 -18.91 -2.85
CA GLY A 100 10.20 -19.87 -3.69
C GLY A 100 11.43 -20.47 -3.00
N ARG A 101 12.11 -19.71 -2.14
CA ARG A 101 13.29 -20.15 -1.39
C ARG A 101 12.93 -21.17 -0.31
N VAL A 102 11.80 -21.01 0.36
CA VAL A 102 11.30 -21.96 1.38
C VAL A 102 10.56 -23.17 0.78
N GLY A 103 10.47 -23.27 -0.55
CA GLY A 103 9.89 -24.44 -1.24
C GLY A 103 8.37 -24.47 -1.34
N TYR A 104 7.67 -23.41 -0.93
CA TYR A 104 6.21 -23.30 -1.07
C TYR A 104 5.77 -22.83 -2.47
N ALA A 105 6.69 -22.35 -3.30
CA ALA A 105 6.47 -21.98 -4.69
C ALA A 105 7.53 -22.64 -5.60
N PRO A 106 7.36 -22.62 -6.95
CA PRO A 106 8.33 -23.21 -7.87
C PRO A 106 9.75 -22.71 -7.59
N ALA A 107 10.73 -23.63 -7.52
CA ALA A 107 12.12 -23.32 -7.17
C ALA A 107 12.77 -22.26 -8.07
N MET A 108 12.22 -22.04 -9.28
CA MET A 108 12.66 -20.98 -10.18
C MET A 108 12.43 -19.57 -9.63
N LEU A 109 11.39 -19.35 -8.82
CA LEU A 109 11.09 -18.06 -8.20
C LEU A 109 12.05 -17.72 -7.05
N GLY A 110 12.57 -18.74 -6.37
CA GLY A 110 13.59 -18.63 -5.32
C GLY A 110 15.02 -18.44 -5.84
N ARG A 111 15.23 -18.23 -7.15
CA ARG A 111 16.55 -17.99 -7.73
C ARG A 111 16.85 -16.50 -7.88
N VAL A 112 18.06 -16.13 -7.50
CA VAL A 112 18.59 -14.77 -7.68
C VAL A 112 19.39 -14.70 -8.98
N HIS A 113 19.30 -13.59 -9.70
CA HIS A 113 20.09 -13.35 -10.90
C HIS A 113 21.59 -13.26 -10.55
N PRO A 114 22.49 -14.01 -11.23
CA PRO A 114 23.91 -14.11 -10.85
C PRO A 114 24.68 -12.79 -10.95
N ARG A 115 24.38 -11.96 -11.96
CA ARG A 115 25.03 -10.65 -12.17
C ARG A 115 24.48 -9.51 -11.30
N PHE A 116 23.16 -9.33 -11.27
CA PHE A 116 22.50 -8.19 -10.62
C PHE A 116 22.09 -8.46 -9.18
N LYS A 117 22.19 -9.70 -8.69
CA LYS A 117 21.74 -10.12 -7.37
C LYS A 117 20.27 -9.75 -7.08
N THR A 118 19.44 -9.66 -8.13
CA THR A 118 18.01 -9.34 -8.05
C THR A 118 17.16 -10.59 -8.28
N PRO A 119 16.00 -10.71 -7.62
CA PRO A 119 15.07 -11.82 -7.84
C PRO A 119 14.26 -11.61 -9.14
N ALA A 120 14.93 -11.63 -10.29
CA ALA A 120 14.34 -11.31 -11.59
C ALA A 120 13.14 -12.21 -11.93
N ASN A 121 13.20 -13.50 -11.63
CA ASN A 121 12.11 -14.45 -11.91
C ASN A 121 10.86 -14.13 -11.08
N ALA A 122 11.02 -13.75 -9.81
CA ALA A 122 9.92 -13.34 -8.96
C ALA A 122 9.28 -12.04 -9.45
N LEU A 123 10.09 -11.08 -9.91
CA LEU A 123 9.61 -9.82 -10.49
C LEU A 123 8.83 -10.06 -11.79
N LEU A 124 9.34 -10.90 -12.68
CA LEU A 124 8.67 -11.24 -13.95
C LEU A 124 7.35 -11.98 -13.70
N ALA A 125 7.32 -12.90 -12.73
CA ALA A 125 6.08 -13.58 -12.36
C ALA A 125 5.02 -12.61 -11.82
N ASN A 126 5.40 -11.74 -10.88
CA ASN A 126 4.51 -10.71 -10.33
C ASN A 126 4.03 -9.74 -11.43
N MET A 127 4.92 -9.34 -12.35
CA MET A 127 4.57 -8.51 -13.50
C MET A 127 3.56 -9.19 -14.41
N GLY A 128 3.77 -10.48 -14.74
CA GLY A 128 2.84 -11.25 -15.57
C GLY A 128 1.45 -11.31 -14.96
N VAL A 129 1.35 -11.59 -13.66
CA VAL A 129 0.07 -11.57 -12.92
C VAL A 129 -0.56 -10.18 -12.95
N GLY A 130 0.23 -9.13 -12.74
CA GLY A 130 -0.25 -7.74 -12.81
C GLY A 130 -0.80 -7.35 -14.18
N ILE A 131 -0.09 -7.71 -15.26
CA ILE A 131 -0.54 -7.43 -16.63
C ILE A 131 -1.83 -8.20 -16.94
N ILE A 132 -1.91 -9.47 -16.59
CA ILE A 132 -3.13 -10.27 -16.79
C ILE A 132 -4.31 -9.65 -16.04
N ALA A 133 -4.09 -9.22 -14.79
CA ALA A 133 -5.12 -8.53 -14.02
C ALA A 133 -5.56 -7.24 -14.72
N LEU A 134 -4.63 -6.41 -15.20
CA LEU A 134 -4.94 -5.16 -15.93
C LEU A 134 -5.74 -5.40 -17.21
N LEU A 135 -5.43 -6.47 -17.96
CA LEU A 135 -6.15 -6.82 -19.19
C LEU A 135 -7.63 -7.15 -18.96
N THR A 136 -8.04 -7.44 -17.72
CA THR A 136 -9.46 -7.67 -17.40
C THR A 136 -10.30 -6.39 -17.45
N GLY A 137 -9.68 -5.20 -17.39
CA GLY A 137 -10.38 -3.90 -17.41
C GLY A 137 -11.24 -3.61 -16.16
N LYS A 138 -11.21 -4.47 -15.14
CA LYS A 138 -12.04 -4.36 -13.94
C LYS A 138 -11.26 -3.84 -12.73
N THR A 139 -10.76 -2.61 -12.84
CA THR A 139 -9.88 -2.01 -11.82
C THR A 139 -10.50 -1.99 -10.42
N GLY A 140 -11.77 -1.63 -10.28
CA GLY A 140 -12.47 -1.59 -9.00
C GLY A 140 -12.55 -2.95 -8.30
N ASP A 141 -12.84 -4.01 -9.06
CA ASP A 141 -12.89 -5.38 -8.53
C ASP A 141 -11.50 -5.85 -8.09
N ILE A 142 -10.47 -5.53 -8.86
CA ILE A 142 -9.07 -5.87 -8.53
C ILE A 142 -8.65 -5.22 -7.21
N ILE A 143 -8.97 -3.94 -7.02
CA ILE A 143 -8.71 -3.22 -5.77
C ILE A 143 -9.44 -3.91 -4.62
N THR A 144 -10.70 -4.27 -4.80
CA THR A 144 -11.51 -4.94 -3.77
C THR A 144 -10.92 -6.28 -3.36
N ILE A 145 -10.50 -7.11 -4.32
CA ILE A 145 -9.86 -8.40 -4.07
C ILE A 145 -8.51 -8.20 -3.37
N ALA A 146 -7.72 -7.20 -3.79
CA ALA A 146 -6.43 -6.89 -3.16
C ALA A 146 -6.61 -6.46 -1.69
N CYS A 147 -7.58 -5.60 -1.40
CA CYS A 147 -7.93 -5.20 -0.04
C CYS A 147 -8.38 -6.40 0.81
N PHE A 148 -9.23 -7.27 0.26
CA PHE A 148 -9.66 -8.48 0.93
C PHE A 148 -8.48 -9.42 1.26
N GLY A 149 -7.56 -9.60 0.32
CA GLY A 149 -6.34 -10.38 0.53
C GLY A 149 -5.45 -9.79 1.63
N ALA A 150 -5.24 -8.47 1.62
CA ALA A 150 -4.47 -7.79 2.65
C ALA A 150 -5.11 -7.93 4.05
N LEU A 151 -6.42 -7.71 4.17
CA LEU A 151 -7.15 -7.88 5.43
C LEU A 151 -7.06 -9.33 5.94
N SER A 152 -7.21 -10.30 5.05
CA SER A 152 -7.08 -11.73 5.40
C SER A 152 -5.69 -12.04 5.96
N LEU A 153 -4.63 -11.51 5.33
CA LEU A 153 -3.26 -11.66 5.82
C LEU A 153 -3.08 -10.99 7.20
N TYR A 154 -3.68 -9.83 7.43
CA TYR A 154 -3.61 -9.15 8.74
C TYR A 154 -4.30 -9.97 9.83
N ILE A 155 -5.50 -10.51 9.56
CA ILE A 155 -6.22 -11.37 10.50
C ILE A 155 -5.39 -12.61 10.84
N ILE A 156 -4.88 -13.31 9.82
CA ILE A 156 -4.04 -14.50 10.02
C ILE A 156 -2.78 -14.15 10.81
N SER A 157 -2.16 -12.99 10.54
CA SER A 157 -0.98 -12.50 11.28
C SER A 157 -1.30 -12.26 12.77
N MET A 158 -2.44 -11.63 13.08
CA MET A 158 -2.87 -11.40 14.47
C MET A 158 -3.18 -12.72 15.19
N VAL A 159 -3.87 -13.65 14.53
CA VAL A 159 -4.13 -14.99 15.08
C VAL A 159 -2.83 -15.75 15.31
N ALA A 160 -1.89 -15.71 14.37
CA ALA A 160 -0.57 -16.32 14.52
C ALA A 160 0.20 -15.73 15.70
N LEU A 161 0.14 -14.41 15.91
CA LEU A 161 0.74 -13.74 17.06
C LEU A 161 0.14 -14.23 18.39
N LEU A 162 -1.19 -14.30 18.50
CA LEU A 162 -1.85 -14.80 19.72
C LEU A 162 -1.51 -16.27 19.98
N LYS A 163 -1.51 -17.12 18.94
CA LYS A 163 -1.16 -18.53 19.03
C LYS A 163 0.30 -18.74 19.43
N LEU A 164 1.23 -18.00 18.83
CA LEU A 164 2.65 -18.08 19.14
C LEU A 164 2.92 -17.69 20.58
N ARG A 165 2.21 -16.66 21.09
CA ARG A 165 2.35 -16.24 22.48
C ARG A 165 1.93 -17.30 23.51
N LYS A 166 0.97 -18.15 23.14
CA LYS A 166 0.50 -19.27 23.97
C LYS A 166 1.40 -20.51 23.82
N LYS A 167 1.90 -20.78 22.61
CA LYS A 167 2.71 -21.96 22.32
C LYS A 167 4.16 -21.83 22.81
N GLU A 168 4.74 -20.64 22.68
CA GLU A 168 6.14 -20.37 23.03
C GLU A 168 6.24 -19.12 23.94
N PRO A 169 5.95 -19.29 25.25
CA PRO A 169 5.93 -18.18 26.20
C PRO A 169 7.33 -17.64 26.52
N GLU A 170 8.38 -18.47 26.45
CA GLU A 170 9.75 -18.13 26.86
C GLU A 170 10.59 -17.44 25.79
N LEU A 171 10.08 -17.29 24.57
CA LEU A 171 10.79 -16.57 23.51
C LEU A 171 11.11 -15.13 23.95
N GLU A 172 12.36 -14.70 23.70
CA GLU A 172 12.73 -13.31 23.86
C GLU A 172 11.88 -12.45 22.90
N ARG A 173 11.22 -11.41 23.43
CA ARG A 173 10.33 -10.52 22.67
C ARG A 173 10.91 -9.11 22.68
N PRO A 174 11.76 -8.79 21.67
CA PRO A 174 12.39 -7.47 21.55
C PRO A 174 11.36 -6.36 21.37
N PHE A 175 10.20 -6.69 20.81
CA PHE A 175 9.07 -5.79 20.62
C PHE A 175 7.88 -6.21 21.50
N LYS A 176 7.37 -5.28 22.31
CA LYS A 176 6.17 -5.47 23.13
C LYS A 176 5.05 -4.59 22.58
N VAL A 177 3.94 -5.21 22.19
CA VAL A 177 2.76 -4.53 21.70
C VAL A 177 2.15 -3.69 22.84
N PRO A 178 1.96 -2.37 22.68
CA PRO A 178 1.24 -1.58 23.67
C PRO A 178 -0.21 -2.05 23.76
N LEU A 179 -0.79 -2.06 24.97
CA LEU A 179 -2.19 -2.46 25.22
C LEU A 179 -2.54 -3.92 24.84
N TYR A 180 -1.56 -4.83 24.86
CA TYR A 180 -1.82 -6.27 24.75
C TYR A 180 -2.68 -6.78 25.93
N PRO A 181 -3.67 -7.68 25.73
CA PRO A 181 -4.08 -8.33 24.47
C PRO A 181 -5.22 -7.61 23.73
N TRP A 182 -5.71 -6.47 24.20
CA TRP A 182 -6.83 -5.77 23.58
C TRP A 182 -6.50 -5.30 22.16
N PHE A 183 -5.29 -4.76 21.96
CA PHE A 183 -4.90 -4.19 20.68
C PHE A 183 -4.89 -5.19 19.50
N PRO A 184 -4.44 -6.46 19.64
CA PRO A 184 -4.53 -7.45 18.56
C PRO A 184 -5.89 -8.16 18.42
N ILE A 185 -6.79 -8.03 19.39
CA ILE A 185 -8.10 -8.70 19.40
C ILE A 185 -9.17 -7.83 18.72
N ILE A 186 -9.07 -6.51 18.86
CA ILE A 186 -9.93 -5.50 18.24
C ILE A 186 -9.48 -5.27 16.79
#